data_AF-A0A401U0N0-F1
#
_entry.id   AF-A0A401U0N0-F1
#
_cell.length_a   1.000
_cell.length_b   1.000
_cell.length_c   1.000
_cell.angle_alpha   90.00
_cell.angle_beta   90.00
_cell.angle_gamma   90.00
#
_symmetry.space_group_name_H-M   'P 1'
#
loop_
_entity.id
_entity.type
_entity.pdbx_description
1 polymer ?
#
loop_
_entity_poly.entity_id
_entity_poly.type
_entity_poly.pdbx_seq_one_letter_code
_entity_poly.pdbx_strand_id
1 'polypeptide(L)'
;MLEKFARYPLTFGPTAIEKLDRLSKHLGGKVELYAKREDCNSGLAYGGNKLRKLEYIIPDAIASNADTLVSIGGVQSNHTRMVAAVAAKIGMKCRLVQESWVPHEDAVYDRVGNILLSRVMGADVRL
;
A
#
# COMPACT_ATOMS: atom_id res chain seq x y z
N MET A 1 6.30 -24.44 -6.05
CA MET A 1 7.40 -23.54 -5.68
C MET A 1 7.07 -22.14 -6.17
N LEU A 2 7.23 -21.10 -5.33
CA LEU A 2 6.79 -19.73 -5.63
C LEU A 2 7.66 -19.03 -6.68
N GLU A 3 8.90 -19.49 -6.86
CA GLU A 3 9.91 -18.96 -7.79
C GLU A 3 9.49 -18.96 -9.26
N LYS A 4 8.51 -19.81 -9.64
CA LYS A 4 7.99 -19.84 -11.02
C LYS A 4 7.17 -18.60 -11.40
N PHE A 5 6.76 -17.79 -10.43
CA PHE A 5 6.00 -16.57 -10.66
C PHE A 5 6.94 -15.36 -10.59
N ALA A 6 6.93 -14.53 -11.63
CA ALA A 6 7.72 -13.32 -11.67
C ALA A 6 7.36 -12.39 -10.50
N ARG A 7 8.37 -11.69 -9.97
CA ARG A 7 8.21 -10.73 -8.88
C ARG A 7 8.96 -9.44 -9.21
N TYR A 8 8.23 -8.33 -9.32
CA TYR A 8 8.80 -7.00 -9.52
C TYR A 8 9.19 -6.39 -8.16
N PRO A 9 10.44 -5.94 -7.95
CA PRO A 9 10.89 -5.42 -6.66
C PRO A 9 10.27 -4.04 -6.35
N LEU A 10 9.38 -4.01 -5.35
CA LEU A 10 8.75 -2.79 -4.82
C LEU A 10 9.09 -2.55 -3.34
N THR A 11 9.71 -3.53 -2.69
CA THR A 11 10.08 -3.51 -1.27
C THR A 11 11.59 -3.51 -1.08
N PHE A 12 12.06 -3.12 0.10
CA PHE A 12 13.47 -3.18 0.48
C PHE A 12 13.99 -4.63 0.65
N GLY A 13 13.10 -5.61 0.83
CA GLY A 13 13.42 -7.01 1.09
C GLY A 13 12.58 -7.63 2.21
N PRO A 14 13.08 -8.67 2.90
CA PRO A 14 12.44 -9.22 4.09
C PRO A 14 12.26 -8.14 5.17
N THR A 15 11.05 -8.04 5.72
CA THR A 15 10.71 -7.04 6.74
C THR A 15 11.13 -7.47 8.13
N ALA A 16 11.59 -6.51 8.94
CA ALA A 16 12.01 -6.72 10.32
C ALA A 16 10.89 -7.34 11.17
N ILE A 17 11.29 -8.13 12.17
CA ILE A 17 10.41 -8.63 13.22
C ILE A 17 10.93 -8.07 14.54
N GLU A 18 10.07 -7.35 15.25
CA GLU A 18 10.41 -6.69 16.51
C GLU A 18 9.63 -7.32 17.65
N LYS A 19 10.32 -7.58 18.76
CA LYS A 19 9.69 -8.01 20.00
C LYS A 19 9.10 -6.81 20.72
N LEU A 20 7.84 -6.92 21.14
CA LEU A 20 7.12 -5.85 21.83
C LEU A 20 7.16 -6.06 23.36
N ASP A 21 8.37 -6.11 23.94
CA ASP A 21 8.59 -6.50 25.34
C ASP A 21 7.76 -5.69 26.33
N ARG A 22 7.69 -4.37 26.15
CA ARG A 22 6.89 -3.49 27.03
C ARG A 22 5.41 -3.80 26.95
N LEU A 23 4.88 -4.09 25.76
CA LEU A 23 3.47 -4.41 25.57
C LEU A 23 3.14 -5.79 26.16
N SER A 24 3.99 -6.79 25.90
CA SER A 24 3.88 -8.12 26.51
C SER A 24 3.84 -8.03 28.03
N LYS A 25 4.77 -7.29 28.64
CA LYS A 25 4.80 -7.09 30.10
C LYS A 25 3.55 -6.36 30.60
N HIS A 26 3.12 -5.31 29.91
CA HIS A 26 1.93 -4.55 30.28
C HIS A 26 0.65 -5.40 30.26
N LEU A 27 0.54 -6.36 29.35
CA LEU A 27 -0.61 -7.28 29.22
C LEU A 27 -0.50 -8.53 30.11
N GLY A 28 0.42 -8.54 31.09
CA GLY A 28 0.55 -9.61 32.09
C GLY A 28 1.64 -10.65 31.82
N GLY A 29 2.45 -10.49 30.76
CA GLY A 29 3.68 -11.25 30.55
C GLY A 29 3.53 -12.74 30.21
N LYS A 30 2.30 -13.23 30.03
CA LYS A 30 2.02 -14.65 29.70
C LYS A 30 2.21 -14.99 28.22
N VAL A 31 2.23 -13.97 27.36
CA VAL A 31 2.36 -14.11 25.90
C VAL A 31 3.43 -13.15 25.40
N GLU A 32 4.39 -13.68 24.63
CA GLU A 32 5.35 -12.87 23.91
C GLU A 32 4.73 -12.35 22.61
N LEU A 33 4.72 -11.02 22.45
CA LEU A 33 4.15 -10.35 21.30
C LEU A 33 5.28 -9.86 20.40
N TYR A 34 5.09 -10.05 19.10
CA TYR A 34 6.01 -9.61 18.07
C TYR A 34 5.23 -8.88 16.98
N ALA A 35 5.88 -7.95 16.29
CA ALA A 35 5.35 -7.26 15.13
C ALA A 35 6.26 -7.48 13.93
N LYS A 36 5.70 -7.99 12.82
CA LYS A 36 6.38 -8.05 11.53
C LYS A 36 6.08 -6.77 10.74
N ARG A 37 7.12 -5.98 10.45
CA ARG A 37 7.02 -4.60 9.99
C ARG A 37 6.76 -4.45 8.50
N GLU A 38 5.62 -4.95 8.04
CA GLU A 38 5.15 -4.72 6.67
C GLU A 38 4.85 -3.25 6.39
N ASP A 39 4.59 -2.46 7.43
CA ASP A 39 4.39 -1.02 7.37
C ASP A 39 5.66 -0.23 7.00
N CYS A 40 6.86 -0.81 7.11
CA CYS A 40 8.12 -0.17 6.77
C CYS A 40 8.81 -0.80 5.54
N ASN A 41 8.05 -1.48 4.68
CA ASN A 41 8.63 -2.35 3.66
C ASN A 41 9.15 -1.63 2.41
N SER A 42 8.91 -0.33 2.23
CA SER A 42 9.25 0.38 0.99
C SER A 42 9.37 1.89 1.18
N GLY A 43 10.16 2.53 0.31
CA GLY A 43 10.21 3.99 0.16
C GLY A 43 9.04 4.57 -0.65
N LEU A 44 8.18 3.73 -1.21
CA LEU A 44 7.03 4.16 -2.02
C LEU A 44 5.87 4.61 -1.12
N ALA A 45 5.88 5.91 -0.81
CA ALA A 45 4.82 6.59 -0.06
C ALA A 45 4.39 5.81 1.20
N TYR A 46 5.35 5.45 2.07
CA TYR A 46 5.19 4.63 3.28
C TYR A 46 4.92 3.13 3.09
N GLY A 47 4.68 2.64 1.88
CA GLY A 47 4.49 1.21 1.62
C GLY A 47 3.37 0.54 2.43
N GLY A 48 3.55 -0.75 2.74
CA GLY A 48 2.56 -1.56 3.44
C GLY A 48 2.29 -2.90 2.77
N ASN A 49 1.39 -3.69 3.36
CA ASN A 49 1.11 -5.05 2.91
C ASN A 49 0.57 -5.16 1.48
N LYS A 50 0.01 -4.09 0.89
CA LYS A 50 -0.48 -4.13 -0.50
C LYS A 50 0.68 -4.08 -1.50
N LEU A 51 1.83 -3.47 -1.17
CA LEU A 51 3.00 -3.53 -2.03
C LEU A 51 3.52 -4.96 -2.19
N ARG A 52 3.57 -5.76 -1.11
CA ARG A 52 3.96 -7.18 -1.19
C ARG A 52 3.08 -7.98 -2.15
N LYS A 53 1.79 -7.63 -2.26
CA LYS A 53 0.88 -8.23 -3.26
C LYS A 53 1.20 -7.74 -4.67
N LEU A 54 1.36 -6.41 -4.82
CA LEU A 54 1.62 -5.78 -6.11
C LEU A 54 2.93 -6.28 -6.75
N GLU A 55 3.94 -6.68 -5.97
CA GLU A 55 5.17 -7.27 -6.53
C GLU A 55 4.89 -8.45 -7.47
N TYR A 56 3.80 -9.20 -7.27
CA TYR A 56 3.42 -10.33 -8.13
C TYR A 56 2.40 -9.99 -9.22
N ILE A 57 1.78 -8.81 -9.17
CA ILE A 57 0.77 -8.37 -10.16
C ILE A 57 1.42 -7.49 -11.23
N ILE A 58 2.36 -6.63 -10.83
CA ILE A 58 3.03 -5.70 -11.75
C ILE A 58 3.75 -6.38 -12.93
N PRO A 59 4.41 -7.56 -12.78
CA PRO A 59 4.98 -8.25 -13.93
C PRO A 59 3.97 -8.53 -15.05
N ASP A 60 2.73 -8.88 -14.70
CA ASP A 60 1.67 -9.17 -15.67
C ASP A 60 1.14 -7.88 -16.34
N ALA A 61 1.01 -6.80 -15.57
CA ALA A 61 0.66 -5.48 -16.13
C ALA A 61 1.71 -4.98 -17.13
N ILE A 62 3.00 -5.21 -16.85
CA ILE A 62 4.09 -4.87 -17.78
C ILE A 62 4.05 -5.79 -19.01
N ALA A 63 3.91 -7.11 -18.80
CA ALA A 63 3.90 -8.09 -19.89
C ALA A 63 2.71 -7.90 -20.86
N SER A 64 1.59 -7.39 -20.36
CA SER A 64 0.40 -7.06 -21.17
C SER A 64 0.50 -5.72 -21.91
N ASN A 65 1.61 -5.00 -21.81
CA ASN A 65 1.79 -3.65 -22.36
C ASN A 65 0.72 -2.65 -21.87
N ALA A 66 0.23 -2.82 -20.64
CA ALA A 66 -0.67 -1.84 -20.04
C ALA A 66 0.05 -0.49 -19.85
N ASP A 67 -0.65 0.62 -20.05
CA ASP A 67 -0.10 1.97 -19.83
C ASP A 67 -0.65 2.66 -18.57
N THR A 68 -1.67 2.06 -17.94
CA THR A 68 -2.45 2.66 -16.85
C THR A 68 -2.81 1.61 -15.80
N LEU A 69 -2.49 1.88 -14.53
CA LEU A 69 -3.00 1.10 -13.40
C LEU A 69 -4.33 1.70 -12.91
N VAL A 70 -5.38 0.88 -12.93
CA VAL A 70 -6.71 1.26 -12.41
C VAL A 70 -7.02 0.45 -11.17
N SER A 71 -7.41 1.11 -10.07
CA SER A 71 -7.83 0.44 -8.84
C SER A 71 -8.92 1.24 -8.10
N ILE A 72 -9.41 0.68 -7.00
CA ILE A 72 -10.54 1.18 -6.22
C ILE A 72 -10.29 1.10 -4.71
N GLY A 73 -10.97 1.95 -3.94
CA GLY A 73 -11.03 1.82 -2.48
C GLY A 73 -11.90 2.88 -1.82
N GLY A 74 -11.97 2.89 -0.49
CA GLY A 74 -12.54 4.03 0.24
C GLY A 74 -11.70 5.31 0.07
N VAL A 75 -12.25 6.46 0.48
CA VAL A 75 -11.56 7.78 0.47
C VAL A 75 -10.15 7.70 1.07
N GLN A 76 -9.98 7.13 2.27
CA GLN A 76 -8.68 6.99 2.92
C GLN A 76 -7.96 5.66 2.64
N SER A 77 -8.24 5.03 1.49
CA SER A 77 -7.67 3.73 1.13
C SER A 77 -6.14 3.75 1.06
N ASN A 78 -5.50 2.91 1.88
CA ASN A 78 -4.07 2.63 1.75
C ASN A 78 -3.73 1.94 0.43
N HIS A 79 -4.66 1.16 -0.15
CA HIS A 79 -4.41 0.42 -1.38
C HIS A 79 -4.25 1.37 -2.57
N THR A 80 -5.17 2.30 -2.74
CA THR A 80 -5.14 3.26 -3.87
C THR A 80 -3.90 4.14 -3.81
N ARG A 81 -3.51 4.60 -2.62
CA ARG A 81 -2.24 5.31 -2.38
C ARG A 81 -1.02 4.50 -2.82
N MET A 82 -0.96 3.21 -2.49
CA MET A 82 0.15 2.35 -2.93
C MET A 82 0.12 2.08 -4.45
N VAL A 83 -1.05 1.95 -5.07
CA VAL A 83 -1.17 1.79 -6.54
C VAL A 83 -0.67 3.04 -7.25
N ALA A 84 -1.02 4.24 -6.79
CA ALA A 84 -0.51 5.49 -7.33
C ALA A 84 1.02 5.59 -7.22
N ALA A 85 1.60 5.23 -6.08
CA ALA A 85 3.05 5.23 -5.89
C ALA A 85 3.77 4.25 -6.83
N VAL A 86 3.19 3.07 -7.05
CA VAL A 86 3.74 2.07 -7.96
C VAL A 86 3.64 2.53 -9.40
N ALA A 87 2.50 3.06 -9.82
CA ALA A 87 2.30 3.61 -11.17
C ALA A 87 3.34 4.69 -11.48
N ALA A 88 3.53 5.64 -10.57
CA ALA A 88 4.55 6.68 -10.70
C ALA A 88 5.98 6.11 -10.80
N LYS A 89 6.32 5.09 -9.99
CA LYS A 89 7.64 4.43 -10.04
C LYS A 89 7.93 3.78 -11.39
N ILE A 90 6.93 3.12 -12.00
CA ILE A 90 7.11 2.35 -13.24
C ILE A 90 6.77 3.15 -14.50
N GLY A 91 6.44 4.44 -14.35
CA GLY A 91 6.13 5.33 -15.48
C GLY A 91 4.77 5.08 -16.14
N MET A 92 3.82 4.44 -15.43
CA MET A 92 2.45 4.25 -15.90
C MET A 92 1.54 5.37 -15.39
N LYS A 93 0.45 5.62 -16.11
CA LYS A 93 -0.66 6.44 -15.61
C LYS A 93 -1.35 5.71 -14.45
N CYS A 94 -2.11 6.45 -13.65
CA CYS A 94 -2.91 5.87 -12.58
C CYS A 94 -4.30 6.48 -12.55
N ARG A 95 -5.32 5.64 -12.43
CA ARG A 95 -6.71 6.07 -12.18
C ARG A 95 -7.29 5.34 -10.99
N LEU A 96 -7.91 6.09 -10.09
CA LEU A 96 -8.40 5.57 -8.82
C LEU A 96 -9.87 5.92 -8.66
N VAL A 97 -10.70 4.92 -8.40
CA VAL A 97 -12.09 5.11 -7.97
C VAL A 97 -12.11 5.10 -6.44
N GLN A 98 -12.61 6.16 -5.82
CA GLN A 98 -12.61 6.34 -4.37
C GLN A 98 -14.00 6.62 -3.85
N GLU A 99 -14.59 5.67 -3.15
CA GLU A 99 -15.97 5.76 -2.68
C GLU A 99 -16.06 6.07 -1.17
N SER A 100 -17.19 6.61 -0.74
CA SER A 100 -17.53 6.81 0.67
C SER A 100 -17.97 5.51 1.34
N TRP A 101 -17.04 4.57 1.52
CA TRP A 101 -17.31 3.26 2.16
C TRP A 101 -17.54 3.32 3.66
N VAL A 102 -17.23 4.44 4.30
CA VAL A 102 -17.41 4.64 5.74
C VAL A 102 -18.28 5.87 5.94
N PRO A 103 -19.37 5.78 6.73
CA PRO A 103 -20.17 6.94 7.10
C PRO A 103 -19.41 7.74 8.17
N HIS A 104 -18.40 8.49 7.73
CA HIS A 104 -17.56 9.30 8.58
C HIS A 104 -17.52 10.73 8.04
N GLU A 105 -18.03 11.66 8.84
CA GLU A 105 -18.04 13.08 8.52
C GLU A 105 -16.85 13.75 9.19
N ASP A 106 -15.87 14.12 8.38
CA ASP A 106 -14.75 14.95 8.78
C ASP A 106 -14.50 15.97 7.67
N ALA A 107 -14.29 17.23 8.05
CA ALA A 107 -14.25 18.36 7.14
C ALA A 107 -13.10 18.29 6.12
N VAL A 108 -12.08 17.45 6.38
CA VAL A 108 -10.89 17.32 5.55
C VAL A 108 -10.65 15.88 5.08
N TYR A 109 -11.58 14.96 5.32
CA TYR A 109 -11.42 13.52 5.10
C TYR A 109 -10.96 13.17 3.68
N ASP A 110 -11.42 13.93 2.69
CA ASP A 110 -11.11 13.76 1.27
C ASP A 110 -9.90 14.58 0.80
N ARG A 111 -9.17 15.28 1.69
CA ARG A 111 -8.09 16.23 1.38
C ARG A 111 -6.81 16.01 2.17
N VAL A 112 -6.78 15.05 3.09
CA VAL A 112 -5.60 14.71 3.90
C VAL A 112 -5.20 13.25 3.71
N GLY A 113 -4.09 12.83 4.32
CA GLY A 113 -3.68 11.43 4.39
C GLY A 113 -3.51 10.75 3.03
N ASN A 114 -4.12 9.57 2.86
CA ASN A 114 -3.84 8.68 1.72
C ASN A 114 -4.31 9.28 0.39
N ILE A 115 -5.50 9.89 0.34
CA ILE A 115 -6.03 10.50 -0.89
C ILE A 115 -5.19 11.70 -1.33
N LEU A 116 -4.69 12.49 -0.39
CA LEU A 116 -3.76 13.59 -0.68
C LEU A 116 -2.50 13.06 -1.37
N LEU A 117 -1.89 12.01 -0.84
CA LEU A 117 -0.69 11.40 -1.43
C LEU A 117 -0.95 10.88 -2.84
N SER A 118 -2.10 10.22 -3.08
CA SER A 118 -2.49 9.76 -4.42
C SER A 118 -2.51 10.90 -5.44
N ARG A 119 -3.11 12.05 -5.07
CA ARG A 119 -3.16 13.24 -5.93
C ARG A 119 -1.78 13.85 -6.16
N VAL A 120 -0.96 13.98 -5.11
CA VAL A 120 0.43 14.49 -5.21
C VAL A 120 1.28 13.62 -6.14
N MET A 121 1.06 12.31 -6.17
CA MET A 121 1.74 11.38 -7.07
C MET A 121 1.16 11.37 -8.51
N GLY A 122 0.20 12.24 -8.82
CA GLY A 122 -0.32 12.43 -10.18
C GLY A 122 -1.39 11.43 -10.60
N ALA A 123 -2.01 10.69 -9.68
CA ALA A 123 -3.13 9.81 -10.02
C ALA A 123 -4.41 10.61 -10.34
N ASP A 124 -5.17 10.15 -11.33
CA ASP A 124 -6.54 10.62 -11.61
C ASP A 124 -7.51 10.03 -10.57
N VAL A 125 -7.74 10.78 -9.49
CA VAL A 125 -8.62 10.37 -8.38
C VAL A 125 -10.07 10.78 -8.66
N ARG A 126 -10.97 9.81 -8.70
CA ARG A 126 -12.42 9.99 -8.88
C ARG A 126 -13.16 9.63 -7.60
N LEU A 127 -13.82 10.61 -7.00
CA LEU A 127 -14.72 10.43 -5.85
C LEU A 127 -16.12 10.02 -6.32
#